data_AF-A0A9Q1MSG7-F1
#
_entry.id   AF-A0A9Q1MSG7-F1
#
_cell.length_a   1.000
_cell.length_b   1.000
_cell.length_c   1.000
_cell.angle_alpha   90.00
_cell.angle_beta   90.00
_cell.angle_gamma   90.00
#
_symmetry.space_group_name_H-M   'P 1'
#
loop_
_entity.id
_entity.type
_entity.pdbx_description
1 polymer ?
#
loop_
_entity_poly.entity_id
_entity_poly.type
_entity_poly.pdbx_seq_one_letter_code
_entity_poly.pdbx_strand_id
1 'polypeptide(L)'
;MDVRRRPVKPLYTTSKDASAGEPLIKPHKQPQVSSPKASDALPLPLYLTNGLFFTMFFSFMYFLLVRWREKIRNSIPLHVVTFSELVAMISLIASVIYLLGFFGIGFVQSFVSRPNSDTWDIEDESAEHLIIEEDSRRGGPCGAATTLGCTPPVRRIVPMVPQQPAKVALSLAEKPAPKITPAVSEDDEEIIQSVVEGKTPSYSLESKLGDCKRAASVRKEALQRITGKSLEGLPLEGFDYESILGQCCEMPVGYVQIPVGIAGPLLLDGREYSVPMATTEGCLVASTNRGCKAIFASGGANSVLLRDGMTRAPVVRFTTAKRAAELKFFVEDPLNFETLSLVFNKSSRFARLQRIQCAIAGKNLYMRFSCSTGDAMGMNMVSKGVQNVLDYLQNEYPDMDVIGISGNFCSDKKPAAVNWIEGRGKSVVCEAIIKEEVVKKVLKTEVAALVELNVLKNLTGSAMAGALGGFNAHASNIVSAVYLATGQDPAQNVESSHCITMMEAVKDGKDLHVSVTMPSIEVGTVGGGTQLASQSACLNLLGVKGANRESPGSNARLLATIVAGSVLAGELSLMSAISAGQLVKSHMKYNRSSKDVTQVTSS
;
A
#
# COMPACT_ATOMS: atom_id res chain seq x y z
N MET A 1 -16.67 10.84 -55.91
CA MET A 1 -15.85 9.61 -55.96
C MET A 1 -16.09 8.85 -54.65
N ASP A 2 -17.23 8.20 -54.44
CA ASP A 2 -17.83 7.07 -55.19
C ASP A 2 -16.94 5.82 -55.11
N VAL A 3 -17.23 4.78 -54.32
CA VAL A 3 -18.49 4.08 -53.93
C VAL A 3 -19.06 3.17 -55.04
N ARG A 4 -18.80 1.86 -54.90
CA ARG A 4 -19.66 0.76 -55.38
C ARG A 4 -19.69 -0.29 -54.25
N ARG A 5 -20.75 -0.38 -53.44
CA ARG A 5 -22.12 -0.89 -53.68
C ARG A 5 -22.21 -2.40 -53.94
N ARG A 6 -22.95 -3.08 -53.06
CA ARG A 6 -23.45 -4.46 -53.18
C ARG A 6 -24.65 -4.51 -54.15
N PRO A 7 -24.97 -5.67 -54.76
CA PRO A 7 -26.31 -5.96 -55.31
C PRO A 7 -27.33 -6.23 -54.18
N VAL A 8 -28.59 -6.48 -54.56
CA VAL A 8 -29.79 -6.33 -53.71
C VAL A 8 -30.60 -7.64 -53.57
N LYS A 9 -31.46 -7.69 -52.54
CA LYS A 9 -32.41 -8.76 -52.15
C LYS A 9 -33.49 -9.06 -53.24
N PRO A 10 -34.30 -10.12 -53.03
CA PRO A 10 -35.67 -9.85 -52.54
C PRO A 10 -36.04 -10.51 -51.19
N LEU A 11 -37.27 -10.29 -50.73
CA LEU A 11 -37.89 -10.68 -49.44
C LEU A 11 -39.39 -11.01 -49.68
N TYR A 12 -40.11 -11.47 -48.63
CA TYR A 12 -41.60 -11.63 -48.55
C TYR A 12 -42.20 -12.81 -49.38
N THR A 13 -43.19 -13.61 -48.91
CA THR A 13 -43.77 -13.81 -47.56
C THR A 13 -44.41 -15.20 -47.32
N THR A 14 -44.87 -15.38 -46.08
CA THR A 14 -45.47 -16.49 -45.31
C THR A 14 -46.78 -17.16 -45.77
N SER A 15 -47.03 -18.31 -45.11
CA SER A 15 -48.29 -18.77 -44.45
C SER A 15 -49.48 -19.35 -45.24
N LYS A 16 -49.87 -20.57 -44.82
CA LYS A 16 -51.25 -20.90 -44.38
C LYS A 16 -51.24 -22.06 -43.35
N ASP A 17 -52.36 -22.23 -42.64
CA ASP A 17 -52.44 -22.80 -41.27
C ASP A 17 -53.02 -24.23 -41.15
N ALA A 18 -53.22 -24.65 -39.88
CA ALA A 18 -54.08 -25.74 -39.35
C ALA A 18 -53.52 -27.19 -39.33
N SER A 19 -53.81 -28.02 -38.30
CA SER A 19 -54.39 -27.75 -36.96
C SER A 19 -54.26 -28.93 -35.97
N ALA A 20 -54.11 -28.61 -34.68
CA ALA A 20 -54.64 -29.25 -33.45
C ALA A 20 -54.62 -30.80 -33.23
N GLY A 21 -54.26 -31.22 -32.00
CA GLY A 21 -54.50 -32.59 -31.48
C GLY A 21 -53.81 -32.93 -30.15
N GLU A 22 -54.53 -32.83 -29.03
CA GLU A 22 -54.20 -33.45 -27.71
C GLU A 22 -54.66 -34.95 -27.67
N PRO A 23 -54.42 -35.81 -26.63
CA PRO A 23 -53.93 -35.50 -25.26
C PRO A 23 -52.96 -36.52 -24.56
N LEU A 24 -52.54 -36.18 -23.33
CA LEU A 24 -52.26 -37.03 -22.14
C LEU A 24 -51.52 -38.39 -22.27
N ILE A 25 -50.24 -38.44 -21.85
CA ILE A 25 -49.57 -39.64 -21.29
C ILE A 25 -48.62 -39.27 -20.12
N LYS A 26 -48.62 -40.06 -19.03
CA LYS A 26 -47.51 -40.20 -18.05
C LYS A 26 -46.96 -41.65 -18.13
N PRO A 27 -45.78 -41.95 -17.57
CA PRO A 27 -44.44 -41.60 -18.03
C PRO A 27 -43.66 -42.87 -18.45
N HIS A 28 -42.57 -42.75 -19.21
CA HIS A 28 -41.66 -43.89 -19.44
C HIS A 28 -40.18 -43.51 -19.44
N LYS A 29 -39.36 -44.34 -18.76
CA LYS A 29 -37.90 -44.21 -18.66
C LYS A 29 -37.21 -44.79 -19.90
N GLN A 30 -36.18 -44.10 -20.40
CA GLN A 30 -35.05 -44.71 -21.13
C GLN A 30 -33.84 -43.73 -21.13
N PRO A 31 -32.60 -44.18 -21.44
CA PRO A 31 -31.67 -44.58 -20.39
C PRO A 31 -30.54 -43.56 -20.15
N GLN A 32 -29.90 -43.64 -18.97
CA GLN A 32 -28.67 -42.90 -18.70
C GLN A 32 -27.49 -43.48 -19.51
N VAL A 33 -26.87 -42.63 -20.32
CA VAL A 33 -25.51 -42.85 -20.84
C VAL A 33 -24.53 -42.20 -19.88
N SER A 34 -23.68 -43.01 -19.23
CA SER A 34 -22.62 -42.50 -18.35
C SER A 34 -21.47 -41.92 -19.17
N SER A 35 -21.08 -40.68 -18.89
CA SER A 35 -19.84 -40.10 -19.42
C SER A 35 -18.60 -40.81 -18.84
N PRO A 36 -17.53 -41.00 -19.63
CA PRO A 36 -16.31 -41.63 -19.16
C PRO A 36 -15.61 -40.77 -18.10
N LYS A 37 -14.96 -41.41 -17.13
CA LYS A 37 -14.25 -40.75 -16.04
C LYS A 37 -12.74 -40.87 -16.23
N ALA A 38 -11.98 -39.92 -15.68
CA ALA A 38 -10.53 -39.96 -15.70
C ALA A 38 -9.92 -41.16 -14.91
N SER A 39 -10.72 -41.84 -14.07
CA SER A 39 -10.39 -43.14 -13.48
C SER A 39 -10.13 -44.23 -14.50
N ASP A 40 -10.75 -44.12 -15.68
CA ASP A 40 -10.85 -45.20 -16.66
C ASP A 40 -9.59 -45.29 -17.54
N ALA A 41 -8.63 -44.38 -17.33
CA ALA A 41 -7.35 -44.28 -18.03
C ALA A 41 -6.18 -45.01 -17.31
N LEU A 42 -6.41 -45.61 -16.13
CA LEU A 42 -5.38 -46.32 -15.37
C LEU A 42 -5.85 -47.75 -15.01
N PRO A 43 -4.97 -48.77 -15.11
CA PRO A 43 -5.34 -50.17 -14.84
C PRO A 43 -5.45 -50.51 -13.34
N LEU A 44 -5.36 -49.53 -12.44
CA LEU A 44 -5.35 -49.70 -10.99
C LEU A 44 -6.15 -48.58 -10.30
N PRO A 45 -6.82 -48.85 -9.16
CA PRO A 45 -7.59 -47.83 -8.44
C PRO A 45 -6.75 -46.63 -8.01
N LEU A 46 -7.26 -45.41 -8.25
CA LEU A 46 -6.57 -44.14 -7.99
C LEU A 46 -6.01 -44.00 -6.56
N TYR A 47 -6.63 -44.59 -5.54
CA TYR A 47 -6.13 -44.50 -4.16
C TYR A 47 -4.85 -45.33 -3.94
N LEU A 48 -4.70 -46.48 -4.63
CA LEU A 48 -3.51 -47.31 -4.59
C LEU A 48 -2.34 -46.65 -5.31
N THR A 49 -2.58 -46.13 -6.51
CA THR A 49 -1.55 -45.42 -7.29
C THR A 49 -1.15 -44.11 -6.63
N ASN A 50 -2.10 -43.33 -6.10
CA ASN A 50 -1.78 -42.13 -5.32
C ASN A 50 -0.96 -42.46 -4.06
N GLY A 51 -1.30 -43.53 -3.33
CA GLY A 51 -0.51 -43.99 -2.18
C GLY A 51 0.92 -44.40 -2.54
N LEU A 52 1.09 -45.11 -3.67
CA LEU A 52 2.39 -45.50 -4.20
C LEU A 52 3.24 -44.26 -4.58
N PHE A 53 2.72 -43.36 -5.41
CA PHE A 53 3.49 -42.20 -5.87
C PHE A 53 3.73 -41.16 -4.76
N PHE A 54 2.84 -41.04 -3.78
CA PHE A 54 3.07 -40.21 -2.58
C PHE A 54 4.20 -40.80 -1.71
N THR A 55 4.18 -42.11 -1.42
CA THR A 55 5.26 -42.75 -0.64
C THR A 55 6.59 -42.76 -1.37
N MET A 56 6.60 -42.98 -2.70
CA MET A 56 7.79 -42.79 -3.55
C MET A 56 8.31 -41.35 -3.50
N PHE A 57 7.47 -40.34 -3.69
CA PHE A 57 7.87 -38.92 -3.66
C PHE A 57 8.62 -38.59 -2.36
N PHE A 58 8.04 -38.89 -1.19
CA PHE A 58 8.70 -38.60 0.08
C PHE A 58 9.98 -39.44 0.31
N SER A 59 10.01 -40.70 -0.13
CA SER A 59 11.19 -41.57 -0.01
C SER A 59 12.38 -41.06 -0.84
N PHE A 60 12.15 -40.72 -2.13
CA PHE A 60 13.22 -40.22 -3.00
C PHE A 60 13.64 -38.80 -2.62
N MET A 61 12.71 -37.93 -2.19
CA MET A 61 13.05 -36.61 -1.66
C MET A 61 13.92 -36.73 -0.41
N TYR A 62 13.57 -37.60 0.55
CA TYR A 62 14.38 -37.84 1.75
C TYR A 62 15.77 -38.39 1.41
N PHE A 63 15.86 -39.37 0.51
CA PHE A 63 17.15 -39.93 0.05
C PHE A 63 18.05 -38.85 -0.56
N LEU A 64 17.51 -38.01 -1.45
CA LEU A 64 18.27 -36.92 -2.07
C LEU A 64 18.73 -35.88 -1.05
N LEU A 65 17.87 -35.48 -0.10
CA LEU A 65 18.24 -34.56 0.98
C LEU A 65 19.37 -35.12 1.87
N VAL A 66 19.36 -36.41 2.19
CA VAL A 66 20.44 -37.07 2.95
C VAL A 66 21.75 -37.09 2.15
N ARG A 67 21.71 -37.48 0.87
CA ARG A 67 22.91 -37.52 0.00
C ARG A 67 23.48 -36.12 -0.26
N TRP A 68 22.64 -35.11 -0.48
CA TRP A 68 23.09 -33.72 -0.64
C TRP A 68 23.69 -33.15 0.65
N ARG A 69 23.12 -33.47 1.83
CA ARG A 69 23.70 -33.11 3.13
C ARG A 69 25.10 -33.71 3.33
N GLU A 70 25.31 -34.95 2.92
CA GLU A 70 26.63 -35.59 2.96
C GLU A 70 27.62 -34.95 1.99
N LYS A 71 27.19 -34.64 0.75
CA LYS A 71 28.03 -33.91 -0.22
C LYS A 71 28.46 -32.54 0.29
N ILE A 72 27.53 -31.79 0.87
CA ILE A 72 27.83 -30.49 1.51
C ILE A 72 28.84 -30.67 2.65
N ARG A 73 28.68 -31.69 3.51
CA ARG A 73 29.61 -31.96 4.62
C ARG A 73 31.01 -32.40 4.15
N ASN A 74 31.10 -33.01 2.98
CA ASN A 74 32.34 -33.54 2.41
C ASN A 74 32.89 -32.66 1.26
N SER A 75 32.37 -31.44 1.08
CA SER A 75 32.75 -30.48 0.02
C SER A 75 32.67 -31.01 -1.43
N ILE A 76 31.82 -32.01 -1.68
CA ILE A 76 31.60 -32.58 -3.03
C ILE A 76 30.63 -31.68 -3.81
N PRO A 77 30.97 -31.20 -5.03
CA PRO A 77 30.07 -30.36 -5.80
C PRO A 77 28.74 -31.06 -6.14
N LEU A 78 27.62 -30.39 -5.87
CA LEU A 78 26.27 -30.98 -6.02
C LEU A 78 25.92 -31.38 -7.46
N HIS A 79 26.59 -30.80 -8.48
CA HIS A 79 26.41 -31.17 -9.89
C HIS A 79 27.04 -32.53 -10.26
N VAL A 80 27.88 -33.12 -9.39
CA VAL A 80 28.44 -34.46 -9.60
C VAL A 80 27.41 -35.48 -9.11
N VAL A 81 26.49 -35.90 -9.97
CA VAL A 81 25.35 -36.78 -9.65
C VAL A 81 25.74 -38.26 -9.82
N THR A 82 25.54 -39.08 -8.79
CA THR A 82 25.74 -40.54 -8.89
C THR A 82 24.54 -41.23 -9.55
N PHE A 83 24.72 -42.46 -10.07
CA PHE A 83 23.63 -43.20 -10.73
C PHE A 83 22.38 -43.37 -9.85
N SER A 84 22.54 -43.62 -8.54
CA SER A 84 21.42 -43.73 -7.61
C SER A 84 20.70 -42.40 -7.35
N GLU A 85 21.42 -41.27 -7.33
CA GLU A 85 20.81 -39.95 -7.26
C GLU A 85 20.11 -39.57 -8.57
N LEU A 86 20.67 -39.92 -9.73
CA LEU A 86 20.05 -39.70 -11.03
C LEU A 86 18.72 -40.46 -11.15
N VAL A 87 18.70 -41.74 -10.76
CA VAL A 87 17.46 -42.53 -10.68
C VAL A 87 16.48 -41.91 -9.69
N ALA A 88 16.92 -41.52 -8.49
CA ALA A 88 16.05 -40.88 -7.51
C ALA A 88 15.46 -39.53 -8.00
N MET A 89 16.25 -38.71 -8.73
CA MET A 89 15.77 -37.47 -9.34
C MET A 89 14.72 -37.73 -10.43
N ILE A 90 14.95 -38.71 -11.31
CA ILE A 90 14.00 -39.10 -12.36
C ILE A 90 12.71 -39.65 -11.71
N SER A 91 12.81 -40.52 -10.70
CA SER A 91 11.66 -41.06 -9.96
C SER A 91 10.90 -39.98 -9.18
N LEU A 92 11.60 -38.98 -8.63
CA LEU A 92 10.98 -37.83 -7.97
C LEU A 92 10.19 -36.98 -8.98
N ILE A 93 10.78 -36.65 -10.13
CA ILE A 93 10.12 -35.88 -11.21
C ILE A 93 8.90 -36.65 -11.74
N ALA A 94 9.03 -37.96 -11.98
CA ALA A 94 7.90 -38.80 -12.41
C ALA A 94 6.77 -38.81 -11.36
N SER A 95 7.11 -38.89 -10.07
CA SER A 95 6.13 -38.82 -8.98
C SER A 95 5.45 -37.45 -8.89
N VAL A 96 6.18 -36.35 -9.09
CA VAL A 96 5.61 -34.99 -9.16
C VAL A 96 4.65 -34.84 -10.33
N ILE A 97 5.04 -35.30 -11.53
CA ILE A 97 4.19 -35.26 -12.74
C ILE A 97 2.92 -36.09 -12.50
N TYR A 98 3.05 -37.30 -11.94
CA TYR A 98 1.89 -38.13 -11.61
C TYR A 98 0.97 -37.47 -10.58
N LEU A 99 1.51 -36.92 -9.49
CA LEU A 99 0.69 -36.27 -8.45
C LEU A 99 -0.01 -35.02 -9.00
N LEU A 100 0.69 -34.14 -9.71
CA LEU A 100 0.07 -32.97 -10.35
C LEU A 100 -1.01 -33.37 -11.37
N GLY A 101 -0.79 -34.43 -12.15
CA GLY A 101 -1.72 -34.91 -13.17
C GLY A 101 -2.95 -35.64 -12.63
N PHE A 102 -2.79 -36.55 -11.67
CA PHE A 102 -3.84 -37.50 -11.25
C PHE A 102 -4.34 -37.29 -9.81
N PHE A 103 -3.49 -36.86 -8.87
CA PHE A 103 -3.94 -36.50 -7.51
C PHE A 103 -4.85 -35.27 -7.55
N GLY A 104 -4.48 -34.29 -8.39
CA GLY A 104 -5.30 -33.10 -8.67
C GLY A 104 -6.70 -33.43 -9.18
N ILE A 105 -6.85 -34.41 -10.08
CA ILE A 105 -8.16 -34.80 -10.61
C ILE A 105 -9.05 -35.43 -9.54
N GLY A 106 -8.52 -36.30 -8.68
CA GLY A 106 -9.27 -36.88 -7.56
C GLY A 106 -9.75 -35.81 -6.56
N PHE A 107 -8.89 -34.85 -6.25
CA PHE A 107 -9.23 -33.71 -5.39
C PHE A 107 -10.29 -32.80 -6.04
N VAL A 108 -10.12 -32.44 -7.31
CA VAL A 108 -11.09 -31.61 -8.06
C VAL A 108 -12.43 -32.33 -8.22
N GLN A 109 -12.47 -33.64 -8.50
CA GLN A 109 -13.74 -34.39 -8.53
C GLN A 109 -14.43 -34.43 -7.17
N SER A 110 -13.68 -34.45 -6.06
CA SER A 110 -14.25 -34.33 -4.70
C SER A 110 -14.84 -32.96 -4.40
N PHE A 111 -14.42 -31.90 -5.10
CA PHE A 111 -15.02 -30.57 -5.01
C PHE A 111 -16.18 -30.39 -6.00
N VAL A 112 -16.01 -30.80 -7.26
CA VAL A 112 -17.03 -30.69 -8.33
C VAL A 112 -18.25 -31.59 -8.07
N SER A 113 -18.11 -32.65 -7.26
CA SER A 113 -19.24 -33.46 -6.80
C SER A 113 -20.06 -32.81 -5.67
N ARG A 114 -19.72 -31.58 -5.24
CA ARG A 114 -20.57 -30.74 -4.38
C ARG A 114 -21.23 -29.66 -5.25
N PRO A 115 -22.58 -29.65 -5.39
CA PRO A 115 -23.26 -28.62 -6.15
C PRO A 115 -23.34 -27.32 -5.34
N ASN A 116 -22.43 -26.38 -5.62
CA ASN A 116 -22.58 -24.99 -5.21
C ASN A 116 -23.25 -24.21 -6.34
N SER A 117 -24.48 -23.76 -6.11
CA SER A 117 -25.17 -22.79 -6.95
C SER A 117 -25.52 -21.55 -6.12
N ASP A 118 -24.82 -20.45 -6.37
CA ASP A 118 -25.26 -19.11 -6.01
C ASP A 118 -24.82 -18.15 -7.13
N THR A 119 -25.77 -17.82 -8.01
CA THR A 119 -25.73 -16.62 -8.84
C THR A 119 -26.82 -15.71 -8.29
N TRP A 120 -26.56 -14.40 -8.25
CA TRP A 120 -27.45 -13.45 -7.58
C TRP A 120 -28.82 -13.42 -8.23
N ASP A 121 -29.87 -13.51 -7.43
CA ASP A 121 -31.04 -12.61 -7.49
C ASP A 121 -31.85 -12.70 -6.19
N ILE A 122 -32.81 -11.79 -6.02
CA ILE A 122 -33.59 -11.58 -4.79
C ILE A 122 -35.00 -12.15 -4.98
N GLU A 123 -35.52 -12.97 -4.04
CA GLU A 123 -36.89 -12.86 -3.49
C GLU A 123 -37.19 -13.88 -2.36
N ASP A 124 -38.12 -13.48 -1.48
CA ASP A 124 -38.94 -14.20 -0.49
C ASP A 124 -38.34 -15.21 0.53
N GLU A 125 -38.31 -14.74 1.78
CA GLU A 125 -38.91 -15.34 2.98
C GLU A 125 -39.28 -16.84 2.98
N SER A 126 -38.63 -17.62 3.86
CA SER A 126 -39.27 -18.05 5.14
C SER A 126 -38.44 -19.09 5.93
N ALA A 127 -38.82 -19.29 7.19
CA ALA A 127 -38.43 -20.39 8.09
C ALA A 127 -36.94 -20.50 8.50
N GLU A 128 -36.65 -19.93 9.67
CA GLU A 128 -35.77 -20.60 10.64
C GLU A 128 -36.34 -21.98 11.04
N HIS A 129 -35.54 -22.78 11.75
CA HIS A 129 -35.90 -24.10 12.32
C HIS A 129 -36.24 -25.22 11.32
N LEU A 130 -35.19 -25.92 10.86
CA LEU A 130 -35.18 -27.39 10.77
C LEU A 130 -33.75 -27.96 10.82
N ILE A 131 -33.03 -27.63 11.90
CA ILE A 131 -31.84 -28.34 12.37
C ILE A 131 -32.15 -28.86 13.78
N ILE A 132 -31.60 -30.01 14.15
CA ILE A 132 -31.89 -30.78 15.37
C ILE A 132 -33.23 -31.52 15.32
N GLU A 133 -33.29 -32.57 14.51
CA GLU A 133 -33.81 -33.86 14.97
C GLU A 133 -32.94 -35.00 14.43
N GLU A 134 -33.00 -36.18 15.06
CA GLU A 134 -32.16 -37.36 14.79
C GLU A 134 -30.62 -37.22 14.89
N ASP A 135 -30.14 -36.62 15.99
CA ASP A 135 -29.05 -37.28 16.74
C ASP A 135 -29.68 -38.20 17.78
N SER A 136 -29.59 -39.52 17.57
CA SER A 136 -30.49 -40.47 18.21
C SER A 136 -30.04 -40.91 19.61
N ARG A 137 -30.87 -40.62 20.62
CA ARG A 137 -30.98 -41.27 21.96
C ARG A 137 -30.04 -40.76 23.08
N ARG A 138 -30.54 -39.83 23.89
CA ARG A 138 -30.93 -40.05 25.32
C ARG A 138 -31.29 -38.74 26.04
N GLY A 139 -32.52 -38.63 26.58
CA GLY A 139 -32.93 -37.52 27.43
C GLY A 139 -34.28 -37.78 28.12
N GLY A 140 -34.41 -37.34 29.38
CA GLY A 140 -35.65 -37.36 30.19
C GLY A 140 -36.34 -35.99 30.27
N PRO A 141 -37.55 -35.88 30.86
CA PRO A 141 -38.56 -34.90 30.42
C PRO A 141 -38.83 -33.67 31.32
N CYS A 142 -39.80 -32.85 30.86
CA CYS A 142 -40.46 -31.65 31.48
C CYS A 142 -39.73 -30.29 31.26
N GLY A 143 -40.34 -29.15 30.91
CA GLY A 143 -41.73 -28.73 30.56
C GLY A 143 -41.99 -27.25 30.97
N ALA A 144 -42.92 -26.42 30.46
CA ALA A 144 -43.87 -26.44 29.32
C ALA A 144 -44.53 -25.03 29.12
N ALA A 145 -45.47 -24.85 28.15
CA ALA A 145 -46.42 -23.70 27.98
C ALA A 145 -45.85 -22.36 27.39
N THR A 146 -46.58 -21.44 26.69
CA THR A 146 -47.98 -21.42 26.14
C THR A 146 -48.20 -20.45 24.93
N THR A 147 -49.39 -20.52 24.31
CA THR A 147 -50.05 -19.68 23.25
C THR A 147 -50.38 -18.21 23.67
N LEU A 148 -50.84 -17.21 22.86
CA LEU A 148 -51.48 -17.00 21.51
C LEU A 148 -50.90 -15.70 20.84
N GLY A 149 -51.25 -15.18 19.63
CA GLY A 149 -52.12 -15.61 18.49
C GLY A 149 -52.76 -14.43 17.67
N CYS A 150 -53.48 -14.75 16.56
CA CYS A 150 -54.34 -13.91 15.67
C CYS A 150 -53.73 -13.01 14.55
N THR A 151 -54.49 -12.81 13.43
CA THR A 151 -54.00 -12.45 12.07
C THR A 151 -54.98 -11.64 11.16
N PRO A 152 -54.51 -10.99 10.07
CA PRO A 152 -55.29 -10.57 8.87
C PRO A 152 -54.84 -11.22 7.51
N PRO A 153 -55.53 -11.01 6.37
CA PRO A 153 -55.51 -11.94 5.20
C PRO A 153 -54.89 -11.47 3.85
N VAL A 154 -54.90 -12.38 2.85
CA VAL A 154 -54.18 -12.36 1.54
C VAL A 154 -55.06 -11.98 0.32
N ARG A 155 -54.44 -11.50 -0.78
CA ARG A 155 -55.01 -11.53 -2.16
C ARG A 155 -53.97 -11.92 -3.24
N ARG A 156 -54.44 -12.47 -4.37
CA ARG A 156 -53.62 -12.99 -5.51
C ARG A 156 -53.43 -11.98 -6.65
N ILE A 157 -52.38 -12.20 -7.45
CA ILE A 157 -52.04 -11.49 -8.70
C ILE A 157 -52.19 -12.45 -9.90
N VAL A 158 -52.35 -11.91 -11.12
CA VAL A 158 -52.36 -12.62 -12.41
C VAL A 158 -51.36 -11.94 -13.37
N PRO A 159 -50.61 -12.66 -14.23
CA PRO A 159 -49.54 -12.05 -15.05
C PRO A 159 -50.06 -11.34 -16.31
N MET A 160 -49.36 -10.29 -16.75
CA MET A 160 -49.50 -9.67 -18.08
C MET A 160 -48.13 -9.45 -18.74
N VAL A 161 -48.10 -9.56 -20.07
CA VAL A 161 -46.87 -9.40 -20.89
C VAL A 161 -46.58 -7.91 -21.15
N PRO A 162 -45.32 -7.44 -21.10
CA PRO A 162 -45.00 -6.03 -21.31
C PRO A 162 -45.24 -5.55 -22.76
N GLN A 163 -45.84 -4.37 -22.92
CA GLN A 163 -45.84 -3.62 -24.18
C GLN A 163 -44.67 -2.62 -24.21
N GLN A 164 -44.10 -2.37 -25.39
CA GLN A 164 -43.12 -1.31 -25.59
C GLN A 164 -43.81 0.07 -25.63
N PRO A 165 -43.39 1.06 -24.82
CA PRO A 165 -43.94 2.41 -24.88
C PRO A 165 -43.45 3.18 -26.12
N ALA A 166 -44.31 4.06 -26.65
CA ALA A 166 -44.03 4.86 -27.84
C ALA A 166 -43.03 6.00 -27.58
N LYS A 167 -42.45 6.54 -28.66
CA LYS A 167 -41.60 7.74 -28.62
C LYS A 167 -42.41 8.97 -28.20
N VAL A 168 -42.23 9.42 -26.96
CA VAL A 168 -42.64 10.77 -26.52
C VAL A 168 -41.44 11.69 -26.61
N ALA A 169 -41.58 12.81 -27.34
CA ALA A 169 -40.55 13.85 -27.40
C ALA A 169 -40.60 14.70 -26.13
N LEU A 170 -39.86 14.29 -25.10
CA LEU A 170 -39.63 15.12 -23.91
C LEU A 170 -38.58 16.20 -24.23
N SER A 171 -38.96 17.45 -24.05
CA SER A 171 -38.05 18.58 -24.14
C SER A 171 -37.03 18.52 -23.01
N LEU A 172 -35.74 18.50 -23.36
CA LEU A 172 -34.64 18.69 -22.42
C LEU A 172 -34.58 20.16 -21.99
N ALA A 173 -35.51 20.55 -21.12
CA ALA A 173 -35.31 21.68 -20.23
C ALA A 173 -34.36 21.22 -19.12
N GLU A 174 -33.07 21.50 -19.27
CA GLU A 174 -32.10 21.36 -18.18
C GLU A 174 -32.58 22.25 -17.02
N LYS A 175 -33.06 21.62 -15.95
CA LYS A 175 -33.29 22.34 -14.70
C LYS A 175 -31.91 22.77 -14.19
N PRO A 176 -31.70 24.06 -13.85
CA PRO A 176 -30.43 24.47 -13.26
C PRO A 176 -30.19 23.65 -12.00
N ALA A 177 -28.92 23.30 -11.75
CA ALA A 177 -28.53 22.58 -10.55
C ALA A 177 -29.06 23.33 -9.31
N PRO A 178 -29.54 22.62 -8.27
CA PRO A 178 -30.09 23.27 -7.09
C PRO A 178 -29.03 24.20 -6.48
N LYS A 179 -29.41 25.43 -6.13
CA LYS A 179 -28.54 26.35 -5.40
C LYS A 179 -28.33 25.81 -3.99
N ILE A 180 -27.27 25.01 -3.82
CA ILE A 180 -26.87 24.41 -2.54
C ILE A 180 -26.42 25.50 -1.57
N THR A 181 -25.83 26.59 -2.08
CA THR A 181 -25.44 27.76 -1.29
C THR A 181 -25.75 29.04 -2.08
N PRO A 182 -26.31 30.11 -1.47
CA PRO A 182 -26.40 31.40 -2.13
C PRO A 182 -24.99 32.00 -2.33
N ALA A 183 -24.74 32.61 -3.49
CA ALA A 183 -23.49 33.34 -3.73
C ALA A 183 -23.40 34.60 -2.86
N VAL A 184 -22.17 35.04 -2.57
CA VAL A 184 -21.88 36.15 -1.63
C VAL A 184 -22.07 37.52 -2.29
N SER A 185 -21.97 37.61 -3.62
CA SER A 185 -22.20 38.81 -4.43
C SER A 185 -22.77 38.48 -5.80
N GLU A 186 -23.32 39.47 -6.51
CA GLU A 186 -23.79 39.32 -7.89
C GLU A 186 -22.62 39.04 -8.85
N ASP A 187 -21.48 39.72 -8.66
CA ASP A 187 -20.20 39.43 -9.36
C ASP A 187 -19.82 37.95 -9.24
N ASP A 188 -19.85 37.39 -8.03
CA ASP A 188 -19.50 35.99 -7.79
C ASP A 188 -20.48 35.04 -8.51
N GLU A 189 -21.77 35.36 -8.56
CA GLU A 189 -22.76 34.56 -9.27
C GLU A 189 -22.49 34.53 -10.78
N GLU A 190 -22.10 35.64 -11.41
CA GLU A 190 -21.68 35.66 -12.82
C GLU A 190 -20.41 34.84 -13.03
N ILE A 191 -19.39 34.99 -12.18
CA ILE A 191 -18.13 34.25 -12.30
C ILE A 191 -18.36 32.75 -12.09
N ILE A 192 -19.17 32.36 -11.11
CA ILE A 192 -19.58 30.97 -10.86
C ILE A 192 -20.28 30.42 -12.11
N GLN A 193 -21.27 31.13 -12.66
CA GLN A 193 -21.98 30.70 -13.87
C GLN A 193 -21.03 30.58 -15.08
N SER A 194 -20.09 31.52 -15.23
CA SER A 194 -19.02 31.49 -16.26
C SER A 194 -18.11 30.25 -16.13
N VAL A 195 -17.86 29.75 -14.92
CA VAL A 195 -17.13 28.51 -14.67
C VAL A 195 -17.99 27.28 -14.93
N VAL A 196 -19.26 27.29 -14.49
CA VAL A 196 -20.23 26.19 -14.72
C VAL A 196 -20.46 25.95 -16.22
N GLU A 197 -20.56 27.03 -17.01
CA GLU A 197 -20.70 26.98 -18.47
C GLU A 197 -19.38 26.72 -19.22
N GLY A 198 -18.26 26.52 -18.51
CA GLY A 198 -16.93 26.27 -19.10
C GLY A 198 -16.28 27.48 -19.81
N LYS A 199 -16.91 28.66 -19.78
CA LYS A 199 -16.38 29.91 -20.36
C LYS A 199 -15.14 30.41 -19.63
N THR A 200 -15.06 30.23 -18.31
CA THR A 200 -13.88 30.53 -17.49
C THR A 200 -13.22 29.24 -16.99
N PRO A 201 -11.98 28.92 -17.44
CA PRO A 201 -11.26 27.76 -16.94
C PRO A 201 -10.93 27.90 -15.45
N SER A 202 -11.29 26.90 -14.64
CA SER A 202 -11.20 26.97 -13.18
C SER A 202 -9.79 27.23 -12.64
N TYR A 203 -8.73 26.76 -13.33
CA TYR A 203 -7.34 27.02 -12.95
C TYR A 203 -6.89 28.47 -13.13
N SER A 204 -7.69 29.32 -13.77
CA SER A 204 -7.36 30.74 -13.99
C SER A 204 -7.89 31.69 -12.90
N LEU A 205 -8.72 31.20 -11.97
CA LEU A 205 -9.46 32.04 -11.02
C LEU A 205 -8.54 32.89 -10.13
N GLU A 206 -7.48 32.31 -9.57
CA GLU A 206 -6.50 33.03 -8.75
C GLU A 206 -5.88 34.20 -9.53
N SER A 207 -5.49 33.97 -10.79
CA SER A 207 -4.91 34.99 -11.66
C SER A 207 -5.90 36.04 -12.18
N LYS A 208 -7.20 35.71 -12.23
CA LYS A 208 -8.27 36.63 -12.67
C LYS A 208 -8.81 37.50 -11.53
N LEU A 209 -8.89 36.94 -10.32
CA LEU A 209 -9.55 37.58 -9.18
C LEU A 209 -8.58 38.29 -8.23
N GLY A 210 -7.29 37.92 -8.24
CA GLY A 210 -6.28 38.52 -7.35
C GLY A 210 -6.41 38.15 -5.87
N ASP A 211 -7.34 37.25 -5.54
CA ASP A 211 -7.66 36.76 -4.20
C ASP A 211 -7.80 35.23 -4.28
N CYS A 212 -6.91 34.50 -3.60
CA CYS A 212 -6.86 33.05 -3.71
C CYS A 212 -7.98 32.38 -2.89
N LYS A 213 -8.45 33.03 -1.82
CA LYS A 213 -9.58 32.56 -1.00
C LYS A 213 -10.90 32.72 -1.76
N ARG A 214 -11.13 33.86 -2.43
CA ARG A 214 -12.27 34.08 -3.31
C ARG A 214 -12.26 33.10 -4.48
N ALA A 215 -11.10 32.87 -5.10
CA ALA A 215 -10.93 31.85 -6.14
C ALA A 215 -11.30 30.44 -5.65
N ALA A 216 -10.86 30.04 -4.46
CA ALA A 216 -11.24 28.76 -3.86
C ALA A 216 -12.75 28.65 -3.55
N SER A 217 -13.37 29.74 -3.08
CA SER A 217 -14.81 29.82 -2.80
C SER A 217 -15.66 29.70 -4.07
N VAL A 218 -15.37 30.52 -5.08
CA VAL A 218 -16.00 30.49 -6.41
C VAL A 218 -15.86 29.10 -7.05
N ARG A 219 -14.66 28.50 -6.98
CA ARG A 219 -14.41 27.15 -7.47
C ARG A 219 -15.24 26.10 -6.73
N LYS A 220 -15.31 26.18 -5.40
CA LYS A 220 -16.09 25.26 -4.58
C LYS A 220 -17.57 25.28 -5.00
N GLU A 221 -18.19 26.46 -5.06
CA GLU A 221 -19.61 26.58 -5.41
C GLU A 221 -19.89 26.19 -6.87
N ALA A 222 -19.03 26.57 -7.81
CA ALA A 222 -19.14 26.09 -9.20
C ALA A 222 -19.05 24.55 -9.29
N LEU A 223 -18.16 23.91 -8.52
CA LEU A 223 -18.04 22.45 -8.46
C LEU A 223 -19.27 21.78 -7.82
N GLN A 224 -19.88 22.39 -6.79
CA GLN A 224 -21.16 21.92 -6.23
C GLN A 224 -22.26 21.93 -7.30
N ARG A 225 -22.38 23.02 -8.08
CA ARG A 225 -23.36 23.15 -9.16
C ARG A 225 -23.12 22.18 -10.32
N ILE A 226 -21.87 22.05 -10.79
CA ILE A 226 -21.50 21.12 -11.88
C ILE A 226 -21.80 19.66 -11.51
N THR A 227 -21.58 19.27 -10.25
CA THR A 227 -21.71 17.87 -9.82
C THR A 227 -23.06 17.52 -9.19
N GLY A 228 -23.86 18.52 -8.80
CA GLY A 228 -25.07 18.33 -8.00
C GLY A 228 -24.81 17.79 -6.59
N LYS A 229 -23.59 17.93 -6.05
CA LYS A 229 -23.16 17.33 -4.78
C LYS A 229 -22.65 18.40 -3.82
N SER A 230 -22.98 18.25 -2.54
CA SER A 230 -22.50 19.13 -1.48
C SER A 230 -21.02 18.89 -1.16
N LEU A 231 -20.31 19.98 -0.85
CA LEU A 231 -18.97 20.02 -0.27
C LEU A 231 -19.01 20.70 1.12
N GLU A 232 -20.17 20.67 1.78
CA GLU A 232 -20.32 20.98 3.20
C GLU A 232 -19.36 20.13 4.06
N GLY A 233 -18.93 20.67 5.19
CA GLY A 233 -17.90 20.04 6.04
C GLY A 233 -16.45 20.19 5.53
N LEU A 234 -16.21 20.58 4.27
CA LEU A 234 -14.89 20.99 3.79
C LEU A 234 -14.69 22.51 4.04
N PRO A 235 -13.90 22.93 5.04
CA PRO A 235 -13.76 24.33 5.41
C PRO A 235 -13.04 25.17 4.34
N LEU A 236 -13.46 26.43 4.22
CA LEU A 236 -12.74 27.48 3.50
C LEU A 236 -12.02 28.46 4.45
N GLU A 237 -12.60 28.74 5.62
CA GLU A 237 -12.08 29.71 6.59
C GLU A 237 -10.87 29.20 7.38
N GLY A 238 -10.02 30.12 7.85
CA GLY A 238 -8.87 29.79 8.71
C GLY A 238 -7.65 29.22 7.98
N PHE A 239 -7.59 29.35 6.66
CA PHE A 239 -6.46 28.90 5.83
C PHE A 239 -5.90 30.05 4.97
N ASP A 240 -4.58 30.06 4.79
CA ASP A 240 -3.81 31.02 3.98
C ASP A 240 -3.61 30.43 2.58
N TYR A 241 -4.42 30.88 1.60
CA TYR A 241 -4.41 30.33 0.24
C TYR A 241 -3.26 30.89 -0.60
N GLU A 242 -2.82 32.10 -0.29
CA GLU A 242 -1.65 32.75 -0.84
C GLU A 242 -0.37 31.93 -0.55
N SER A 243 -0.28 31.27 0.61
CA SER A 243 0.85 30.41 1.00
C SER A 243 0.99 29.11 0.18
N ILE A 244 -0.08 28.61 -0.46
CA ILE A 244 -0.04 27.40 -1.29
C ILE A 244 0.15 27.68 -2.78
N LEU A 245 -0.12 28.92 -3.23
CA LEU A 245 -0.14 29.31 -4.64
C LEU A 245 1.20 29.02 -5.33
N GLY A 246 1.17 28.16 -6.35
CA GLY A 246 2.35 27.78 -7.14
C GLY A 246 3.42 26.99 -6.35
N GLN A 247 3.09 26.46 -5.16
CA GLN A 247 4.06 25.77 -4.29
C GLN A 247 3.56 24.45 -3.72
N CYS A 248 2.29 24.35 -3.33
CA CYS A 248 1.80 23.22 -2.52
C CYS A 248 0.53 22.53 -3.06
N CYS A 249 -0.36 23.25 -3.74
CA CYS A 249 -1.59 22.68 -4.31
C CYS A 249 -2.19 23.61 -5.38
N GLU A 250 -2.63 23.04 -6.50
CA GLU A 250 -3.37 23.72 -7.55
C GLU A 250 -4.90 23.58 -7.34
N MET A 251 -5.66 24.56 -7.81
CA MET A 251 -7.14 24.54 -7.81
C MET A 251 -7.83 24.20 -6.46
N PRO A 252 -7.43 24.82 -5.34
CA PRO A 252 -8.03 24.56 -4.02
C PRO A 252 -9.55 24.81 -3.98
N VAL A 253 -10.27 24.02 -3.17
CA VAL A 253 -11.73 24.15 -2.88
C VAL A 253 -12.02 24.15 -1.37
N GLY A 254 -11.00 24.38 -0.56
CA GLY A 254 -10.96 24.14 0.89
C GLY A 254 -9.82 23.21 1.27
N TYR A 255 -9.78 22.78 2.54
CA TYR A 255 -8.70 21.96 3.08
C TYR A 255 -9.21 20.89 4.05
N VAL A 256 -8.45 19.79 4.20
CA VAL A 256 -8.81 18.69 5.12
C VAL A 256 -8.17 18.92 6.48
N GLN A 257 -8.96 18.80 7.54
CA GLN A 257 -8.48 18.83 8.93
C GLN A 257 -8.10 17.42 9.39
N ILE A 258 -6.86 17.25 9.86
CA ILE A 258 -6.36 15.98 10.43
C ILE A 258 -6.00 16.23 11.91
N PRO A 259 -6.51 15.43 12.87
CA PRO A 259 -6.17 15.61 14.29
C PRO A 259 -4.68 15.41 14.56
N VAL A 260 -4.07 16.34 15.31
CA VAL A 260 -2.67 16.25 15.74
C VAL A 260 -2.61 15.91 17.23
N GLY A 261 -2.02 14.76 17.56
CA GLY A 261 -1.68 14.37 18.93
C GLY A 261 -0.17 14.49 19.19
N ILE A 262 0.22 14.47 20.46
CA ILE A 262 1.63 14.48 20.90
C ILE A 262 1.97 13.15 21.57
N ALA A 263 3.14 12.58 21.25
CA ALA A 263 3.74 11.46 21.96
C ALA A 263 5.10 11.87 22.55
N GLY A 264 5.31 11.68 23.85
CA GLY A 264 6.58 12.02 24.50
C GLY A 264 6.53 12.12 26.04
N PRO A 265 7.63 12.56 26.67
CA PRO A 265 8.92 12.85 26.04
C PRO A 265 9.58 11.59 25.47
N LEU A 266 10.04 11.69 24.23
CA LEU A 266 11.01 10.75 23.64
C LEU A 266 12.41 11.23 24.05
N LEU A 267 13.05 10.51 24.97
CA LEU A 267 14.45 10.76 25.33
C LEU A 267 15.36 10.09 24.29
N LEU A 268 16.01 10.90 23.46
CA LEU A 268 16.83 10.48 22.32
C LEU A 268 18.12 11.32 22.30
N ASP A 269 19.29 10.66 22.21
CA ASP A 269 20.60 11.32 22.14
C ASP A 269 20.83 12.34 23.27
N GLY A 270 20.34 12.01 24.47
CA GLY A 270 20.40 12.87 25.67
C GLY A 270 19.45 14.07 25.68
N ARG A 271 18.47 14.14 24.76
CA ARG A 271 17.51 15.24 24.62
C ARG A 271 16.07 14.74 24.60
N GLU A 272 15.13 15.55 25.09
CA GLU A 272 13.70 15.21 25.12
C GLU A 272 12.93 15.83 23.95
N TYR A 273 12.11 15.02 23.29
CA TYR A 273 11.27 15.45 22.16
C TYR A 273 9.79 15.15 22.40
N SER A 274 8.95 16.16 22.20
CA SER A 274 7.48 16.04 22.13
C SER A 274 7.08 15.84 20.67
N VAL A 275 6.85 14.59 20.26
CA VAL A 275 6.66 14.23 18.85
C VAL A 275 5.22 14.53 18.39
N PRO A 276 5.01 15.43 17.41
CA PRO A 276 3.70 15.67 16.84
C PRO A 276 3.33 14.59 15.81
N MET A 277 2.10 14.09 15.90
CA MET A 277 1.58 12.98 15.08
C MET A 277 0.19 13.33 14.58
N ALA A 278 0.05 13.58 13.27
CA ALA A 278 -1.22 13.88 12.62
C ALA A 278 -1.86 12.57 12.12
N THR A 279 -2.99 12.15 12.69
CA THR A 279 -3.61 10.87 12.37
C THR A 279 -5.10 10.81 12.70
N THR A 280 -5.84 9.98 11.98
CA THR A 280 -7.21 9.56 12.29
C THR A 280 -7.26 8.14 12.88
N GLU A 281 -6.12 7.44 13.01
CA GLU A 281 -6.05 6.10 13.60
C GLU A 281 -6.09 6.16 15.14
N GLY A 282 -7.18 5.65 15.72
CA GLY A 282 -7.29 5.43 17.16
C GLY A 282 -6.23 4.45 17.68
N CYS A 283 -5.83 4.61 18.94
CA CYS A 283 -4.63 4.02 19.56
C CYS A 283 -3.27 4.55 19.09
N LEU A 284 -3.04 5.02 17.86
CA LEU A 284 -1.68 5.22 17.32
C LEU A 284 -0.78 6.12 18.21
N VAL A 285 -1.24 7.33 18.52
CA VAL A 285 -0.47 8.29 19.35
C VAL A 285 -0.28 7.75 20.77
N ALA A 286 -1.31 7.16 21.37
CA ALA A 286 -1.25 6.59 22.73
C ALA A 286 -0.31 5.37 22.81
N SER A 287 -0.26 4.56 21.76
CA SER A 287 0.66 3.43 21.61
C SER A 287 2.10 3.93 21.52
N THR A 288 2.36 4.90 20.64
CA THR A 288 3.69 5.52 20.48
C THR A 288 4.16 6.16 21.79
N ASN A 289 3.28 6.89 22.48
CA ASN A 289 3.54 7.51 23.78
C ASN A 289 3.90 6.48 24.88
N ARG A 290 3.27 5.30 24.88
CA ARG A 290 3.64 4.18 25.76
C ARG A 290 5.04 3.64 25.45
N GLY A 291 5.43 3.63 24.18
CA GLY A 291 6.80 3.34 23.73
C GLY A 291 7.82 4.36 24.23
N CYS A 292 7.56 5.65 24.03
CA CYS A 292 8.41 6.74 24.54
C CYS A 292 8.62 6.61 26.05
N LYS A 293 7.55 6.32 26.81
CA LYS A 293 7.62 6.07 28.26
C LYS A 293 8.51 4.88 28.65
N ALA A 294 8.51 3.81 27.86
CA ALA A 294 9.37 2.63 28.13
C ALA A 294 10.85 2.91 27.83
N ILE A 295 11.13 3.63 26.74
CA ILE A 295 12.47 4.12 26.39
C ILE A 295 12.99 5.07 27.49
N PHE A 296 12.21 6.09 27.83
CA PHE A 296 12.54 7.08 28.86
C PHE A 296 12.86 6.44 30.21
N ALA A 297 11.99 5.56 30.73
CA ALA A 297 12.18 4.89 32.02
C ALA A 297 13.42 3.97 32.07
N SER A 298 13.92 3.56 30.91
CA SER A 298 15.09 2.68 30.80
C SER A 298 16.41 3.44 30.67
N GLY A 299 16.37 4.71 30.26
CA GLY A 299 17.55 5.59 30.13
C GLY A 299 17.62 6.39 28.83
N GLY A 300 16.65 6.23 27.93
CA GLY A 300 16.64 6.86 26.60
C GLY A 300 17.03 5.91 25.47
N ALA A 301 17.01 6.44 24.26
CA ALA A 301 17.50 5.82 23.04
C ALA A 301 18.71 6.61 22.49
N ASN A 302 19.55 5.93 21.71
CA ASN A 302 20.63 6.56 20.95
C ASN A 302 20.40 6.35 19.45
N SER A 303 20.84 7.28 18.62
CA SER A 303 20.78 7.18 17.16
C SER A 303 22.11 7.48 16.47
N VAL A 304 22.30 6.87 15.30
CA VAL A 304 23.43 7.16 14.41
C VAL A 304 22.92 7.35 13.00
N LEU A 305 23.21 8.51 12.42
CA LEU A 305 23.03 8.77 11.01
C LEU A 305 24.20 8.19 10.21
N LEU A 306 23.92 7.27 9.31
CA LEU A 306 24.89 6.51 8.53
C LEU A 306 25.15 7.11 7.14
N ARG A 307 24.13 7.75 6.53
CA ARG A 307 24.21 8.41 5.19
C ARG A 307 23.23 9.59 5.12
N ASP A 308 23.56 10.61 4.33
CA ASP A 308 22.71 11.77 4.02
C ASP A 308 22.91 12.19 2.55
N GLY A 309 22.08 11.67 1.65
CA GLY A 309 22.16 11.88 0.21
C GLY A 309 20.86 11.55 -0.52
N MET A 310 20.17 12.57 -1.02
CA MET A 310 19.00 12.42 -1.89
C MET A 310 19.43 12.02 -3.30
N THR A 311 18.58 11.30 -4.04
CA THR A 311 18.94 10.71 -5.34
C THR A 311 18.00 11.11 -6.48
N ARG A 312 18.58 11.18 -7.69
CA ARG A 312 17.86 11.22 -8.96
C ARG A 312 18.61 10.36 -9.97
N ALA A 313 17.87 9.58 -10.77
CA ALA A 313 18.44 8.71 -11.77
C ALA A 313 17.78 8.92 -13.15
N PRO A 314 18.36 9.72 -14.05
CA PRO A 314 17.94 9.75 -15.44
C PRO A 314 18.19 8.41 -16.13
N VAL A 315 17.43 8.19 -17.19
CA VAL A 315 17.67 7.14 -18.18
C VAL A 315 18.04 7.79 -19.51
N VAL A 316 19.16 7.36 -20.06
CA VAL A 316 19.66 7.78 -21.38
C VAL A 316 19.86 6.54 -22.26
N ARG A 317 19.92 6.73 -23.57
CA ARG A 317 19.99 5.66 -24.57
C ARG A 317 21.04 5.97 -25.64
N PHE A 318 21.61 4.91 -26.18
CA PHE A 318 22.51 4.98 -27.33
C PHE A 318 22.09 4.01 -28.45
N THR A 319 22.82 4.06 -29.56
CA THR A 319 22.68 3.11 -30.68
C THR A 319 23.03 1.67 -30.26
N THR A 320 24.05 1.49 -29.41
CA THR A 320 24.59 0.17 -29.00
C THR A 320 24.86 0.07 -27.50
N ALA A 321 24.94 -1.17 -26.99
CA ALA A 321 25.32 -1.43 -25.61
C ALA A 321 26.78 -1.01 -25.30
N LYS A 322 27.70 -1.15 -26.27
CA LYS A 322 29.10 -0.68 -26.13
C LYS A 322 29.15 0.82 -25.84
N ARG A 323 28.39 1.62 -26.61
CA ARG A 323 28.35 3.07 -26.45
C ARG A 323 27.73 3.52 -25.12
N ALA A 324 26.71 2.80 -24.64
CA ALA A 324 26.19 3.00 -23.28
C ALA A 324 27.21 2.64 -22.18
N ALA A 325 28.08 1.64 -22.41
CA ALA A 325 29.17 1.28 -21.51
C ALA A 325 30.31 2.31 -21.53
N GLU A 326 30.64 2.89 -22.69
CA GLU A 326 31.61 4.00 -22.79
C GLU A 326 31.21 5.17 -21.88
N LEU A 327 29.93 5.62 -21.92
CA LEU A 327 29.46 6.65 -21.00
C LEU A 327 29.47 6.18 -19.53
N LYS A 328 29.09 4.92 -19.22
CA LYS A 328 29.18 4.39 -17.85
C LYS A 328 30.60 4.50 -17.29
N PHE A 329 31.60 4.05 -18.04
CA PHE A 329 32.99 4.10 -17.60
C PHE A 329 33.45 5.55 -17.43
N PHE A 330 33.06 6.45 -18.34
CA PHE A 330 33.37 7.88 -18.21
C PHE A 330 32.80 8.52 -16.93
N VAL A 331 31.53 8.28 -16.57
CA VAL A 331 30.89 8.93 -15.40
C VAL A 331 31.20 8.27 -14.06
N GLU A 332 31.74 7.05 -14.06
CA GLU A 332 32.22 6.36 -12.84
C GLU A 332 33.75 6.44 -12.66
N ASP A 333 34.50 6.95 -13.64
CA ASP A 333 35.94 7.21 -13.50
C ASP A 333 36.19 8.31 -12.45
N PRO A 334 36.96 8.05 -11.38
CA PRO A 334 37.32 9.06 -10.38
C PRO A 334 37.98 10.32 -10.97
N LEU A 335 38.67 10.22 -12.11
CA LEU A 335 39.31 11.36 -12.78
C LEU A 335 38.30 12.36 -13.35
N ASN A 336 37.11 11.90 -13.75
CA ASN A 336 36.04 12.75 -14.29
C ASN A 336 35.09 13.27 -13.20
N PHE A 337 35.09 12.66 -12.01
CA PHE A 337 34.14 12.98 -10.94
C PHE A 337 34.22 14.44 -10.48
N GLU A 338 35.41 15.04 -10.40
CA GLU A 338 35.56 16.44 -10.00
C GLU A 338 34.87 17.40 -11.00
N THR A 339 35.06 17.18 -12.30
CA THR A 339 34.39 17.97 -13.36
C THR A 339 32.88 17.80 -13.33
N LEU A 340 32.39 16.56 -13.19
CA LEU A 340 30.96 16.25 -13.10
C LEU A 340 30.34 16.87 -11.83
N SER A 341 31.05 16.83 -10.70
CA SER A 341 30.65 17.49 -9.44
C SER A 341 30.63 19.01 -9.59
N LEU A 342 31.63 19.62 -10.22
CA LEU A 342 31.66 21.07 -10.50
C LEU A 342 30.47 21.52 -11.36
N VAL A 343 30.12 20.75 -12.39
CA VAL A 343 28.94 21.01 -13.26
C VAL A 343 27.63 20.86 -12.47
N PHE A 344 27.49 19.78 -11.70
CA PHE A 344 26.32 19.50 -10.87
C PHE A 344 26.09 20.58 -9.81
N ASN A 345 27.14 20.96 -9.08
CA ASN A 345 27.07 21.83 -7.91
C ASN A 345 26.77 23.30 -8.29
N LYS A 346 27.01 23.72 -9.54
CA LYS A 346 26.55 25.02 -10.09
C LYS A 346 25.02 25.19 -10.01
N SER A 347 24.25 24.11 -9.86
CA SER A 347 22.79 24.17 -9.75
C SER A 347 22.28 24.87 -8.47
N SER A 348 23.01 24.77 -7.35
CA SER A 348 22.59 25.24 -6.03
C SER A 348 23.75 25.36 -5.03
N ARG A 349 23.75 26.44 -4.23
CA ARG A 349 24.72 26.65 -3.14
C ARG A 349 24.79 25.52 -2.12
N PHE A 350 23.71 24.73 -1.96
CA PHE A 350 23.61 23.60 -1.02
C PHE A 350 23.84 22.22 -1.65
N ALA A 351 23.75 22.09 -2.97
CA ALA A 351 23.90 20.80 -3.65
C ALA A 351 25.37 20.38 -3.70
N ARG A 352 25.71 19.21 -3.14
CA ARG A 352 27.03 18.59 -3.33
C ARG A 352 26.86 17.16 -3.81
N LEU A 353 27.28 16.89 -5.06
CA LEU A 353 27.35 15.55 -5.62
C LEU A 353 28.31 14.69 -4.79
N GLN A 354 27.87 13.48 -4.43
CA GLN A 354 28.61 12.52 -3.60
C GLN A 354 29.04 11.28 -4.40
N ARG A 355 28.18 10.78 -5.31
CA ARG A 355 28.42 9.60 -6.13
C ARG A 355 27.50 9.61 -7.35
N ILE A 356 27.95 9.02 -8.46
CA ILE A 356 27.12 8.54 -9.56
C ILE A 356 27.25 7.01 -9.57
N GLN A 357 26.13 6.29 -9.68
CA GLN A 357 26.11 4.82 -9.72
C GLN A 357 25.29 4.34 -10.91
N CYS A 358 25.92 3.63 -11.85
CA CYS A 358 25.32 3.34 -13.15
C CYS A 358 24.92 1.87 -13.33
N ALA A 359 23.68 1.65 -13.80
CA ALA A 359 23.18 0.36 -14.28
C ALA A 359 22.90 0.42 -15.79
N ILE A 360 23.17 -0.67 -16.52
CA ILE A 360 22.92 -0.79 -17.96
C ILE A 360 21.85 -1.86 -18.22
N ALA A 361 20.90 -1.55 -19.10
CA ALA A 361 19.95 -2.51 -19.65
C ALA A 361 19.99 -2.45 -21.18
N GLY A 362 20.78 -3.36 -21.78
CA GLY A 362 21.06 -3.36 -23.22
C GLY A 362 21.76 -2.08 -23.65
N LYS A 363 21.07 -1.23 -24.42
CA LYS A 363 21.57 0.06 -24.92
C LYS A 363 21.07 1.29 -24.14
N ASN A 364 20.41 1.07 -23.00
CA ASN A 364 19.98 2.13 -22.07
C ASN A 364 20.90 2.15 -20.83
N LEU A 365 21.22 3.34 -20.35
CA LEU A 365 22.03 3.60 -19.16
C LEU A 365 21.19 4.37 -18.12
N TYR A 366 21.20 3.90 -16.88
CA TYR A 366 20.52 4.51 -15.74
C TYR A 366 21.57 5.03 -14.76
N MET A 367 21.65 6.34 -14.57
CA MET A 367 22.75 6.99 -13.83
C MET A 367 22.26 7.53 -12.49
N ARG A 368 22.40 6.79 -11.39
CA ARG A 368 21.88 7.19 -10.06
C ARG A 368 22.83 8.18 -9.39
N PHE A 369 22.56 9.47 -9.53
CA PHE A 369 23.23 10.55 -8.81
C PHE A 369 22.77 10.56 -7.36
N SER A 370 23.71 10.75 -6.42
CA SER A 370 23.47 10.93 -4.99
C SER A 370 24.11 12.23 -4.51
N CYS A 371 23.36 13.04 -3.77
CA CYS A 371 23.72 14.43 -3.46
C CYS A 371 23.20 14.85 -2.07
N SER A 372 24.01 15.56 -1.29
CA SER A 372 23.53 16.25 -0.09
C SER A 372 22.79 17.54 -0.47
N THR A 373 21.73 17.88 0.26
CA THR A 373 20.75 18.90 -0.15
C THR A 373 20.54 20.02 0.89
N GLY A 374 21.39 20.06 1.92
CA GLY A 374 21.16 20.88 3.11
C GLY A 374 19.90 20.44 3.85
N ASP A 375 19.14 21.39 4.40
CA ASP A 375 17.92 21.11 5.16
C ASP A 375 16.66 20.89 4.29
N ALA A 376 16.78 20.96 2.96
CA ALA A 376 15.70 20.58 2.07
C ALA A 376 15.74 19.06 1.79
N MET A 377 14.57 18.43 1.70
CA MET A 377 14.45 17.06 1.17
C MET A 377 15.03 16.99 -0.26
N GLY A 378 14.85 18.08 -1.03
CA GLY A 378 15.83 18.49 -2.06
C GLY A 378 15.62 17.93 -3.46
N MET A 379 14.55 17.17 -3.73
CA MET A 379 14.30 16.54 -5.03
C MET A 379 14.36 17.47 -6.24
N ASN A 380 13.84 18.70 -6.15
CA ASN A 380 13.95 19.71 -7.21
C ASN A 380 15.41 20.19 -7.42
N MET A 381 16.17 20.28 -6.33
CA MET A 381 17.58 20.67 -6.33
C MET A 381 18.46 19.61 -7.01
N VAL A 382 18.29 18.34 -6.65
CA VAL A 382 19.01 17.21 -7.27
C VAL A 382 18.65 17.08 -8.74
N SER A 383 17.37 17.24 -9.10
CA SER A 383 16.92 17.17 -10.50
C SER A 383 17.55 18.25 -11.39
N LYS A 384 17.71 19.49 -10.87
CA LYS A 384 18.44 20.56 -11.57
C LYS A 384 19.94 20.26 -11.69
N GLY A 385 20.57 19.72 -10.65
CA GLY A 385 21.98 19.29 -10.69
C GLY A 385 22.23 18.21 -11.74
N VAL A 386 21.31 17.24 -11.88
CA VAL A 386 21.35 16.24 -12.94
C VAL A 386 21.21 16.87 -14.31
N GLN A 387 20.27 17.79 -14.51
CA GLN A 387 20.07 18.44 -15.83
C GLN A 387 21.35 19.13 -16.30
N ASN A 388 22.00 19.92 -15.44
CA ASN A 388 23.32 20.51 -15.74
C ASN A 388 24.35 19.49 -16.27
N VAL A 389 24.38 18.29 -15.68
CA VAL A 389 25.33 17.23 -16.07
C VAL A 389 24.92 16.57 -17.38
N LEU A 390 23.63 16.36 -17.64
CA LEU A 390 23.14 15.88 -18.93
C LEU A 390 23.46 16.87 -20.06
N ASP A 391 23.19 18.17 -19.84
CA ASP A 391 23.48 19.25 -20.78
C ASP A 391 24.99 19.35 -21.09
N TYR A 392 25.85 19.09 -20.11
CA TYR A 392 27.30 18.99 -20.29
C TYR A 392 27.70 17.74 -21.08
N LEU A 393 27.20 16.56 -20.70
CA LEU A 393 27.50 15.29 -21.36
C LEU A 393 27.04 15.26 -22.82
N GLN A 394 25.96 15.95 -23.18
CA GLN A 394 25.45 16.02 -24.55
C GLN A 394 26.45 16.62 -25.56
N ASN A 395 27.47 17.36 -25.11
CA ASN A 395 28.52 17.91 -25.99
C ASN A 395 29.55 16.84 -26.39
N GLU A 396 29.95 15.98 -25.45
CA GLU A 396 30.90 14.86 -25.66
C GLU A 396 30.21 13.59 -26.20
N TYR A 397 28.91 13.46 -25.90
CA TYR A 397 28.04 12.36 -26.32
C TYR A 397 26.82 12.90 -27.09
N PRO A 398 27.00 13.53 -28.26
CA PRO A 398 25.90 14.07 -29.06
C PRO A 398 24.95 12.99 -29.60
N ASP A 399 25.38 11.72 -29.57
CA ASP A 399 24.59 10.53 -29.89
C ASP A 399 23.79 9.96 -28.69
N MET A 400 23.79 10.66 -27.55
CA MET A 400 22.99 10.33 -26.37
C MET A 400 21.53 10.79 -26.53
N ASP A 401 20.60 9.86 -26.36
CA ASP A 401 19.14 10.09 -26.37
C ASP A 401 18.63 10.14 -24.91
N VAL A 402 18.26 11.33 -24.42
CA VAL A 402 17.83 11.56 -23.03
C VAL A 402 16.35 11.19 -22.86
N ILE A 403 16.09 9.91 -22.61
CA ILE A 403 14.75 9.32 -22.47
C ILE A 403 13.96 9.93 -21.31
N GLY A 404 14.63 10.37 -20.24
CA GLY A 404 14.00 11.19 -19.21
C GLY A 404 14.81 11.34 -17.93
N ILE A 405 14.58 12.46 -17.24
CA ILE A 405 15.29 12.86 -16.01
C ILE A 405 15.13 11.87 -14.84
N SER A 406 14.10 11.02 -14.87
CA SER A 406 13.77 10.05 -13.81
C SER A 406 13.37 8.68 -14.38
N GLY A 407 14.35 7.87 -14.76
CA GLY A 407 14.18 6.49 -15.22
C GLY A 407 13.83 5.46 -14.14
N ASN A 408 13.08 5.89 -13.11
CA ASN A 408 12.69 5.11 -11.92
C ASN A 408 13.81 4.46 -11.08
N PHE A 409 15.08 4.49 -11.49
CA PHE A 409 16.23 3.98 -10.72
C PHE A 409 16.68 4.92 -9.56
N CYS A 410 15.89 5.94 -9.23
CA CYS A 410 16.18 6.83 -8.09
C CYS A 410 16.23 6.03 -6.77
N SER A 411 15.29 5.12 -6.47
CA SER A 411 13.87 5.11 -6.90
C SER A 411 13.08 6.15 -6.10
N ASP A 412 11.85 6.51 -6.51
CA ASP A 412 11.12 7.62 -5.89
C ASP A 412 9.61 7.35 -5.81
N LYS A 413 9.07 7.33 -4.58
CA LYS A 413 7.70 6.95 -4.23
C LYS A 413 7.30 5.54 -4.71
N LYS A 414 8.27 4.62 -4.84
CA LYS A 414 8.05 3.21 -5.25
C LYS A 414 8.92 2.26 -4.41
N PRO A 415 8.39 1.11 -3.96
CA PRO A 415 9.18 0.13 -3.21
C PRO A 415 10.29 -0.43 -4.09
N ALA A 416 11.55 -0.30 -3.67
CA ALA A 416 12.71 -0.58 -4.52
C ALA A 416 13.94 -1.02 -3.73
N ALA A 417 14.52 -2.16 -4.12
CA ALA A 417 15.68 -2.76 -3.46
C ALA A 417 16.92 -1.85 -3.47
N VAL A 418 17.09 -1.00 -4.50
CA VAL A 418 18.20 -0.03 -4.54
C VAL A 418 18.14 0.97 -3.38
N ASN A 419 16.96 1.35 -2.91
CA ASN A 419 16.81 2.28 -1.78
C ASN A 419 16.97 1.56 -0.43
N TRP A 420 16.65 0.27 -0.37
CA TRP A 420 16.96 -0.58 0.79
C TRP A 420 18.48 -0.80 0.97
N ILE A 421 19.19 -1.09 -0.12
CA ILE A 421 20.61 -1.51 -0.11
C ILE A 421 21.57 -0.30 -0.11
N GLU A 422 21.34 0.67 -0.99
CA GLU A 422 22.22 1.84 -1.13
C GLU A 422 21.79 3.02 -0.25
N GLY A 423 20.59 2.97 0.32
CA GLY A 423 19.97 4.10 1.01
C GLY A 423 19.47 5.19 0.05
N ARG A 424 18.64 6.11 0.57
CA ARG A 424 18.15 7.29 -0.15
C ARG A 424 17.65 8.36 0.84
N GLY A 425 18.06 9.61 0.67
CA GLY A 425 17.80 10.60 1.73
C GLY A 425 18.69 10.29 2.93
N LYS A 426 18.12 10.02 4.09
CA LYS A 426 18.85 9.80 5.35
C LYS A 426 18.75 8.35 5.81
N SER A 427 19.88 7.69 5.99
CA SER A 427 19.97 6.33 6.56
C SER A 427 20.26 6.44 8.05
N VAL A 428 19.36 5.95 8.91
CA VAL A 428 19.47 6.05 10.38
C VAL A 428 19.37 4.66 11.01
N VAL A 429 20.17 4.40 12.03
CA VAL A 429 19.91 3.36 13.04
C VAL A 429 19.57 4.04 14.38
N CYS A 430 18.60 3.49 15.11
CA CYS A 430 18.22 3.95 16.44
C CYS A 430 18.00 2.75 17.36
N GLU A 431 18.51 2.81 18.59
CA GLU A 431 18.49 1.68 19.54
C GLU A 431 18.19 2.12 20.98
N ALA A 432 17.70 1.18 21.79
CA ALA A 432 17.52 1.33 23.23
C ALA A 432 17.70 -0.02 23.95
N ILE A 433 18.08 0.04 25.23
CA ILE A 433 17.99 -1.10 26.15
C ILE A 433 16.81 -0.84 27.08
N ILE A 434 15.80 -1.71 27.06
CA ILE A 434 14.59 -1.63 27.89
C ILE A 434 14.73 -2.61 29.06
N LYS A 435 14.62 -2.10 30.29
CA LYS A 435 14.88 -2.89 31.50
C LYS A 435 13.78 -3.90 31.79
N GLU A 436 14.11 -5.05 32.37
CA GLU A 436 13.17 -6.12 32.73
C GLU A 436 11.88 -5.59 33.41
N GLU A 437 12.02 -4.74 34.42
CA GLU A 437 10.89 -4.21 35.17
C GLU A 437 10.06 -3.21 34.35
N VAL A 438 10.64 -2.57 33.33
CA VAL A 438 9.92 -1.68 32.41
C VAL A 438 9.15 -2.49 31.37
N VAL A 439 9.73 -3.57 30.84
CA VAL A 439 9.01 -4.50 29.97
C VAL A 439 7.79 -5.08 30.70
N LYS A 440 7.98 -5.56 31.94
CA LYS A 440 6.88 -6.08 32.78
C LYS A 440 5.86 -5.01 33.17
N LYS A 441 6.28 -3.85 33.69
CA LYS A 441 5.37 -2.84 34.26
C LYS A 441 4.70 -1.95 33.21
N VAL A 442 5.40 -1.57 32.13
CA VAL A 442 4.89 -0.65 31.09
C VAL A 442 4.40 -1.41 29.86
N LEU A 443 5.21 -2.34 29.35
CA LEU A 443 4.92 -3.08 28.11
C LEU A 443 4.01 -4.32 28.32
N LYS A 444 3.88 -4.79 29.57
CA LYS A 444 2.96 -5.87 29.98
C LYS A 444 3.22 -7.20 29.26
N THR A 445 4.48 -7.51 29.00
CA THR A 445 4.95 -8.78 28.42
C THR A 445 6.33 -9.15 29.00
N GLU A 446 6.94 -10.20 28.47
CA GLU A 446 8.25 -10.74 28.82
C GLU A 446 9.26 -10.54 27.67
N VAL A 447 10.56 -10.43 27.98
CA VAL A 447 11.61 -10.21 26.96
C VAL A 447 11.68 -11.35 25.95
N ALA A 448 11.67 -12.61 26.41
CA ALA A 448 11.71 -13.78 25.53
C ALA A 448 10.56 -13.80 24.51
N ALA A 449 9.35 -13.44 24.94
CA ALA A 449 8.16 -13.39 24.09
C ALA A 449 8.18 -12.23 23.07
N LEU A 450 8.96 -11.17 23.33
CA LEU A 450 9.21 -10.10 22.35
C LEU A 450 10.23 -10.52 21.30
N VAL A 451 11.33 -11.15 21.73
CA VAL A 451 12.39 -11.66 20.83
C VAL A 451 11.82 -12.74 19.90
N GLU A 452 11.09 -13.73 20.44
CA GLU A 452 10.42 -14.77 19.65
C GLU A 452 9.43 -14.17 18.65
N LEU A 453 8.55 -13.25 19.09
CA LEU A 453 7.60 -12.59 18.20
C LEU A 453 8.30 -11.76 17.11
N ASN A 454 9.44 -11.13 17.39
CA ASN A 454 10.19 -10.39 16.37
C ASN A 454 10.77 -11.33 15.31
N VAL A 455 11.38 -12.44 15.73
CA VAL A 455 11.90 -13.47 14.82
C VAL A 455 10.78 -14.10 13.98
N LEU A 456 9.63 -14.42 14.58
CA LEU A 456 8.51 -15.05 13.87
C LEU A 456 7.71 -14.07 13.00
N LYS A 457 7.45 -12.84 13.46
CA LYS A 457 6.64 -11.85 12.71
C LYS A 457 7.47 -10.96 11.79
N ASN A 458 8.41 -10.20 12.36
CA ASN A 458 9.14 -9.13 11.65
C ASN A 458 10.23 -9.68 10.72
N LEU A 459 10.81 -10.83 11.04
CA LEU A 459 11.81 -11.49 10.18
C LEU A 459 11.17 -12.60 9.34
N THR A 460 10.70 -13.68 9.96
CA THR A 460 10.20 -14.87 9.25
C THR A 460 8.91 -14.59 8.48
N GLY A 461 7.91 -13.95 9.11
CA GLY A 461 6.66 -13.59 8.45
C GLY A 461 6.86 -12.66 7.25
N SER A 462 7.67 -11.61 7.41
CA SER A 462 8.04 -10.71 6.31
C SER A 462 8.83 -11.42 5.20
N ALA A 463 9.72 -12.36 5.52
CA ALA A 463 10.42 -13.17 4.52
C ALA A 463 9.46 -14.10 3.75
N MET A 464 8.53 -14.77 4.44
CA MET A 464 7.49 -15.60 3.81
C MET A 464 6.53 -14.80 2.93
N ALA A 465 6.30 -13.52 3.25
CA ALA A 465 5.52 -12.59 2.44
C ALA A 465 6.31 -11.97 1.27
N GLY A 466 7.62 -12.23 1.14
CA GLY A 466 8.48 -11.60 0.14
C GLY A 466 8.64 -10.08 0.33
N ALA A 467 8.51 -9.58 1.57
CA ALA A 467 8.45 -8.16 1.87
C ALA A 467 9.77 -7.43 1.56
N LEU A 468 9.67 -6.32 0.82
CA LEU A 468 10.82 -5.49 0.44
C LEU A 468 11.01 -4.35 1.44
N GLY A 469 12.03 -4.47 2.31
CA GLY A 469 12.32 -3.50 3.38
C GLY A 469 11.27 -3.44 4.50
N GLY A 470 10.25 -4.30 4.48
CA GLY A 470 9.16 -4.36 5.45
C GLY A 470 9.40 -5.33 6.60
N PHE A 471 10.57 -5.27 7.24
CA PHE A 471 10.97 -6.17 8.34
C PHE A 471 10.63 -5.59 9.72
N ASN A 472 9.42 -5.04 9.86
CA ASN A 472 8.93 -4.26 11.00
C ASN A 472 7.43 -4.51 11.26
N ALA A 473 6.87 -3.88 12.30
CA ALA A 473 5.47 -4.02 12.69
C ALA A 473 4.55 -2.96 12.08
N HIS A 474 4.89 -1.67 12.19
CA HIS A 474 4.09 -0.54 11.69
C HIS A 474 4.88 0.76 11.50
N ALA A 475 6.15 0.70 11.08
CA ALA A 475 6.97 1.90 10.85
C ALA A 475 6.25 2.95 9.96
N SER A 476 5.49 2.47 8.97
CA SER A 476 4.62 3.27 8.08
C SER A 476 3.61 4.16 8.82
N ASN A 477 2.99 3.70 9.91
CA ASN A 477 1.98 4.48 10.62
C ASN A 477 2.65 5.67 11.34
N ILE A 478 3.81 5.42 11.96
CA ILE A 478 4.58 6.45 12.65
C ILE A 478 5.16 7.48 11.66
N VAL A 479 5.81 7.00 10.59
CA VAL A 479 6.37 7.85 9.53
C VAL A 479 5.28 8.72 8.92
N SER A 480 4.15 8.13 8.51
CA SER A 480 3.00 8.89 7.95
C SER A 480 2.48 9.96 8.91
N ALA A 481 2.29 9.63 10.19
CA ALA A 481 1.75 10.57 11.16
C ALA A 481 2.69 11.75 11.46
N VAL A 482 3.99 11.50 11.57
CA VAL A 482 5.00 12.57 11.73
C VAL A 482 5.14 13.38 10.44
N TYR A 483 5.06 12.74 9.26
CA TYR A 483 5.19 13.39 7.95
C TYR A 483 4.05 14.37 7.69
N LEU A 484 2.80 13.95 7.95
CA LEU A 484 1.62 14.80 7.84
C LEU A 484 1.65 15.98 8.84
N ALA A 485 2.12 15.72 10.08
CA ALA A 485 2.26 16.77 11.09
C ALA A 485 3.35 17.80 10.72
N THR A 486 4.47 17.37 10.14
CA THR A 486 5.66 18.21 9.89
C THR A 486 5.81 18.69 8.45
N GLY A 487 4.82 18.46 7.58
CA GLY A 487 4.78 18.99 6.21
C GLY A 487 5.74 18.33 5.24
N GLN A 488 6.06 17.06 5.47
CA GLN A 488 6.80 16.22 4.53
C GLN A 488 5.88 15.72 3.39
N ASP A 489 6.43 15.02 2.41
CA ASP A 489 5.65 14.41 1.33
C ASP A 489 5.11 13.04 1.77
N PRO A 490 3.79 12.86 1.99
CA PRO A 490 3.26 11.61 2.53
C PRO A 490 3.42 10.43 1.57
N ALA A 491 3.62 10.66 0.26
CA ALA A 491 3.87 9.58 -0.68
C ALA A 491 5.31 9.03 -0.59
N GLN A 492 6.25 9.76 0.04
CA GLN A 492 7.59 9.25 0.35
C GLN A 492 7.58 8.24 1.51
N ASN A 493 6.46 8.08 2.24
CA ASN A 493 6.28 7.00 3.23
C ASN A 493 6.54 5.60 2.63
N VAL A 494 6.29 5.39 1.34
CA VAL A 494 6.55 4.14 0.61
C VAL A 494 7.99 3.64 0.78
N GLU A 495 8.96 4.55 0.92
CA GLU A 495 10.39 4.23 1.06
C GLU A 495 10.94 4.69 2.40
N SER A 496 10.39 5.75 2.99
CA SER A 496 10.75 6.24 4.31
C SER A 496 10.30 5.31 5.44
N SER A 497 9.36 4.40 5.18
CA SER A 497 8.95 3.34 6.13
C SER A 497 9.72 2.02 5.96
N HIS A 498 10.67 1.94 5.02
CA HIS A 498 11.63 0.84 4.99
C HIS A 498 12.34 0.77 6.34
N CYS A 499 12.18 -0.36 7.05
CA CYS A 499 12.68 -0.54 8.40
C CYS A 499 12.87 -2.04 8.69
N ILE A 500 14.03 -2.39 9.26
CA ILE A 500 14.21 -3.66 9.97
C ILE A 500 14.26 -3.40 11.47
N THR A 501 13.40 -4.12 12.20
CA THR A 501 13.33 -4.09 13.66
C THR A 501 14.03 -5.33 14.20
N MET A 502 15.04 -5.14 15.05
CA MET A 502 15.76 -6.20 15.75
C MET A 502 15.45 -6.13 17.25
N MET A 503 15.37 -7.30 17.88
CA MET A 503 15.09 -7.46 19.31
C MET A 503 15.94 -8.62 19.83
N GLU A 504 16.75 -8.36 20.85
CA GLU A 504 17.70 -9.32 21.43
C GLU A 504 17.65 -9.27 22.96
N ALA A 505 17.80 -10.42 23.61
CA ALA A 505 17.78 -10.51 25.06
C ALA A 505 19.20 -10.34 25.61
N VAL A 506 19.41 -9.33 26.47
CA VAL A 506 20.72 -8.93 27.00
C VAL A 506 20.75 -8.98 28.53
N LYS A 507 21.95 -8.95 29.12
CA LYS A 507 22.19 -9.12 30.58
C LYS A 507 21.51 -10.38 31.13
N ASP A 508 21.98 -11.54 30.68
CA ASP A 508 21.46 -12.87 31.04
C ASP A 508 19.96 -13.05 30.70
N GLY A 509 19.49 -12.33 29.67
CA GLY A 509 18.12 -12.39 29.15
C GLY A 509 17.08 -11.54 29.88
N LYS A 510 17.50 -10.70 30.84
CA LYS A 510 16.59 -9.86 31.65
C LYS A 510 16.16 -8.59 30.95
N ASP A 511 17.08 -7.93 30.26
CA ASP A 511 16.83 -6.69 29.55
C ASP A 511 16.63 -6.96 28.05
N LEU A 512 15.85 -6.13 27.38
CA LEU A 512 15.64 -6.17 25.94
C LEU A 512 16.52 -5.12 25.26
N HIS A 513 17.47 -5.52 24.42
CA HIS A 513 17.98 -4.63 23.38
C HIS A 513 16.94 -4.60 22.24
N VAL A 514 16.63 -3.41 21.76
CA VAL A 514 15.75 -3.19 20.61
C VAL A 514 16.35 -2.12 19.72
N SER A 515 16.36 -2.36 18.41
CA SER A 515 16.84 -1.39 17.43
C SER A 515 15.99 -1.38 16.16
N VAL A 516 15.98 -0.24 15.48
CA VAL A 516 15.39 -0.04 14.16
C VAL A 516 16.44 0.52 13.22
N THR A 517 16.57 -0.06 12.02
CA THR A 517 17.43 0.46 10.96
C THR A 517 16.59 0.85 9.76
N MET A 518 16.63 2.13 9.40
CA MET A 518 15.81 2.77 8.38
C MET A 518 16.73 3.40 7.32
N PRO A 519 17.00 2.72 6.19
CA PRO A 519 18.02 3.15 5.24
C PRO A 519 17.60 4.32 4.34
N SER A 520 16.31 4.64 4.26
CA SER A 520 15.78 5.56 3.24
C SER A 520 14.78 6.63 3.73
N ILE A 521 15.07 7.31 4.84
CA ILE A 521 14.20 8.38 5.39
C ILE A 521 14.32 9.66 4.54
N GLU A 522 13.23 10.04 3.88
CA GLU A 522 13.16 11.25 3.03
C GLU A 522 12.52 12.43 3.77
N VAL A 523 13.34 13.24 4.45
CA VAL A 523 12.85 14.43 5.18
C VAL A 523 13.62 15.72 4.87
N GLY A 524 12.94 16.84 5.09
CA GLY A 524 13.48 18.21 5.10
C GLY A 524 12.68 19.13 6.01
N THR A 525 13.22 20.30 6.32
CA THR A 525 12.60 21.31 7.22
C THR A 525 12.36 22.65 6.49
N VAL A 526 12.67 22.67 5.19
CA VAL A 526 12.56 23.79 4.25
C VAL A 526 11.96 23.33 2.93
N GLY A 527 11.06 24.14 2.37
CA GLY A 527 10.37 23.88 1.10
C GLY A 527 9.14 22.97 1.24
N GLY A 528 8.28 22.99 0.22
CA GLY A 528 7.01 22.24 0.21
C GLY A 528 6.11 22.56 1.41
N GLY A 529 5.35 21.56 1.85
CA GLY A 529 4.39 21.67 2.96
C GLY A 529 4.99 22.09 4.31
N THR A 530 6.32 21.99 4.50
CA THR A 530 6.99 22.43 5.73
C THR A 530 6.79 23.92 6.02
N GLN A 531 6.45 24.72 5.01
CA GLN A 531 6.28 26.17 5.10
C GLN A 531 4.91 26.59 5.66
N LEU A 532 3.91 25.72 5.56
CA LEU A 532 2.54 25.99 6.02
C LEU A 532 2.49 26.15 7.55
N ALA A 533 1.63 27.02 8.05
CA ALA A 533 1.68 27.48 9.44
C ALA A 533 1.62 26.34 10.48
N SER A 534 0.68 25.41 10.35
CA SER A 534 0.52 24.28 11.28
C SER A 534 1.70 23.31 11.25
N GLN A 535 2.22 23.01 10.05
CA GLN A 535 3.36 22.15 9.83
C GLN A 535 4.66 22.79 10.34
N SER A 536 4.79 24.10 10.14
CA SER A 536 5.89 24.91 10.69
C SER A 536 5.86 24.94 12.22
N ALA A 537 4.69 25.03 12.85
CA ALA A 537 4.54 24.93 14.30
C ALA A 537 4.95 23.55 14.84
N CYS A 538 4.63 22.46 14.13
CA CYS A 538 5.10 21.11 14.50
C CYS A 538 6.62 20.95 14.37
N LEU A 539 7.24 21.55 13.35
CA LEU A 539 8.70 21.60 13.21
C LEU A 539 9.38 22.50 14.25
N ASN A 540 8.70 23.56 14.71
CA ASN A 540 9.16 24.41 15.83
C ASN A 540 9.15 23.65 17.16
N LEU A 541 8.10 22.85 17.44
CA LEU A 541 8.00 22.01 18.64
C LEU A 541 9.16 21.00 18.74
N LEU A 542 9.62 20.48 17.60
CA LEU A 542 10.77 19.59 17.50
C LEU A 542 12.14 20.31 17.48
N GLY A 543 12.16 21.65 17.46
CA GLY A 543 13.39 22.45 17.42
C GLY A 543 14.15 22.40 16.09
N VAL A 544 13.52 21.96 14.99
CA VAL A 544 14.17 21.70 13.69
C VAL A 544 13.65 22.58 12.54
N LYS A 545 12.75 23.54 12.77
CA LYS A 545 12.21 24.34 11.67
C LYS A 545 13.29 25.16 10.94
N GLY A 546 13.24 25.14 9.61
CA GLY A 546 14.07 25.99 8.76
C GLY A 546 15.49 25.47 8.54
N ALA A 547 16.25 26.18 7.71
CA ALA A 547 17.64 25.83 7.42
C ALA A 547 18.56 26.21 8.58
N ASN A 548 19.47 25.32 8.94
CA ASN A 548 20.56 25.65 9.84
C ASN A 548 21.62 26.46 9.07
N ARG A 549 22.01 27.63 9.62
CA ARG A 549 22.98 28.53 8.98
C ARG A 549 24.43 28.12 9.21
N GLU A 550 24.71 27.45 10.33
CA GLU A 550 26.06 27.09 10.78
C GLU A 550 26.45 25.70 10.28
N SER A 551 25.53 24.74 10.34
CA SER A 551 25.71 23.37 9.84
C SER A 551 24.55 22.96 8.92
N PRO A 552 24.53 23.40 7.65
CA PRO A 552 23.46 23.09 6.69
C PRO A 552 23.11 21.59 6.63
N GLY A 553 21.83 21.30 6.77
CA GLY A 553 21.27 19.95 6.84
C GLY A 553 21.16 19.37 8.25
N SER A 554 21.69 20.01 9.31
CA SER A 554 21.61 19.45 10.68
C SER A 554 20.18 19.31 11.17
N ASN A 555 19.29 20.22 10.78
CA ASN A 555 17.90 20.20 11.23
C ASN A 555 17.13 19.07 10.52
N ALA A 556 17.36 18.88 9.22
CA ALA A 556 16.80 17.75 8.48
C ALA A 556 17.41 16.40 8.91
N ARG A 557 18.70 16.36 9.31
CA ARG A 557 19.34 15.16 9.90
C ARG A 557 18.71 14.81 11.25
N LEU A 558 18.52 15.80 12.14
CA LEU A 558 17.85 15.62 13.43
C LEU A 558 16.37 15.22 13.28
N LEU A 559 15.66 15.75 12.29
CA LEU A 559 14.29 15.28 12.01
C LEU A 559 14.25 13.79 11.64
N ALA A 560 15.23 13.28 10.89
CA ALA A 560 15.29 11.85 10.57
C ALA A 560 15.60 10.96 11.78
N THR A 561 16.44 11.42 12.72
CA THR A 561 16.69 10.66 13.96
C THR A 561 15.48 10.68 14.90
N ILE A 562 14.77 11.81 15.00
CA ILE A 562 13.49 11.90 15.71
C ILE A 562 12.45 10.94 15.09
N VAL A 563 12.35 10.87 13.75
CA VAL A 563 11.49 9.89 13.06
C VAL A 563 11.88 8.46 13.43
N ALA A 564 13.17 8.11 13.38
CA ALA A 564 13.65 6.76 13.71
C ALA A 564 13.41 6.39 15.19
N GLY A 565 13.65 7.31 16.14
CA GLY A 565 13.35 7.10 17.56
C GLY A 565 11.84 7.01 17.84
N SER A 566 11.01 7.72 17.06
CA SER A 566 9.55 7.58 17.11
C SER A 566 9.11 6.21 16.60
N VAL A 567 9.72 5.72 15.52
CA VAL A 567 9.48 4.37 14.99
C VAL A 567 9.90 3.31 16.02
N LEU A 568 11.07 3.45 16.67
CA LEU A 568 11.51 2.58 17.76
C LEU A 568 10.49 2.50 18.89
N ALA A 569 9.96 3.65 19.32
CA ALA A 569 8.88 3.72 20.32
C ALA A 569 7.60 3.02 19.86
N GLY A 570 7.18 3.27 18.61
CA GLY A 570 6.01 2.64 18.00
C GLY A 570 6.14 1.12 17.93
N GLU A 571 7.25 0.62 17.37
CA GLU A 571 7.56 -0.81 17.21
C GLU A 571 7.52 -1.54 18.55
N LEU A 572 8.27 -1.03 19.54
CA LEU A 572 8.34 -1.58 20.89
C LEU A 572 6.94 -1.73 21.53
N SER A 573 6.09 -0.70 21.38
CA SER A 573 4.75 -0.69 21.98
C SER A 573 3.77 -1.61 21.27
N LEU A 574 3.79 -1.66 19.93
CA LEU A 574 2.90 -2.53 19.14
C LEU A 574 3.29 -4.00 19.30
N MET A 575 4.57 -4.35 19.20
CA MET A 575 5.05 -5.72 19.39
C MET A 575 4.68 -6.23 20.79
N SER A 576 4.75 -5.37 21.81
CA SER A 576 4.30 -5.69 23.16
C SER A 576 2.79 -5.90 23.27
N ALA A 577 1.98 -5.09 22.56
CA ALA A 577 0.52 -5.24 22.52
C ALA A 577 0.07 -6.51 21.76
N ILE A 578 0.83 -6.95 20.76
CA ILE A 578 0.61 -8.23 20.06
C ILE A 578 1.01 -9.39 20.97
N SER A 579 2.24 -9.36 21.50
CA SER A 579 2.82 -10.36 22.41
C SER A 579 1.93 -10.63 23.64
N ALA A 580 1.35 -9.59 24.23
CA ALA A 580 0.42 -9.71 25.36
C ALA A 580 -1.05 -10.00 25.00
N GLY A 581 -1.39 -10.20 23.72
CA GLY A 581 -2.78 -10.42 23.26
C GLY A 581 -3.73 -9.21 23.47
N GLN A 582 -3.18 -8.00 23.59
CA GLN A 582 -3.92 -6.78 23.95
C GLN A 582 -4.45 -6.00 22.74
N LEU A 583 -3.87 -6.20 21.54
CA LEU A 583 -4.15 -5.42 20.32
C LEU A 583 -5.64 -5.18 20.06
N VAL A 584 -6.44 -6.25 19.94
CA VAL A 584 -7.88 -6.15 19.64
C VAL A 584 -8.63 -5.36 20.72
N LYS A 585 -8.36 -5.64 22.01
CA LYS A 585 -8.98 -4.95 23.14
C LYS A 585 -8.64 -3.45 23.15
N SER A 586 -7.44 -3.08 22.71
CA SER A 586 -7.01 -1.69 22.57
C SER A 586 -7.76 -0.97 21.44
N HIS A 587 -7.76 -1.52 20.21
CA HIS A 587 -8.48 -0.90 19.09
C HIS A 587 -10.00 -0.84 19.33
N MET A 588 -10.62 -1.83 19.97
CA MET A 588 -12.06 -1.76 20.30
C MET A 588 -12.38 -0.64 21.32
N LYS A 589 -11.42 -0.21 22.16
CA LYS A 589 -11.62 0.85 23.15
C LYS A 589 -11.37 2.26 22.62
N TYR A 590 -10.46 2.44 21.66
CA TYR A 590 -10.02 3.77 21.20
C TYR A 590 -10.14 4.00 19.68
N ASN A 591 -10.35 2.96 18.87
CA ASN A 591 -10.50 3.02 17.41
C ASN A 591 -11.91 2.58 16.94
N ARG A 592 -12.82 2.31 17.89
CA ARG A 592 -14.26 2.30 17.64
C ARG A 592 -14.93 3.25 18.62
N SER A 593 -15.91 3.98 18.12
CA SER A 593 -16.69 4.90 18.93
C SER A 593 -17.59 4.13 19.89
N SER A 594 -17.48 4.43 21.19
CA SER A 594 -18.42 3.94 22.20
C SER A 594 -19.69 4.79 22.29
N LYS A 595 -19.87 5.81 21.43
CA LYS A 595 -21.07 6.66 21.40
C LYS A 595 -22.24 5.98 20.66
N ASP A 596 -21.93 5.22 19.61
CA ASP A 596 -22.95 4.60 18.75
C ASP A 596 -23.63 3.42 19.45
N VAL A 597 -22.88 2.67 20.27
CA VAL A 597 -23.41 1.53 21.05
C VAL A 597 -24.54 1.95 21.99
N THR A 598 -24.49 3.16 22.53
CA THR A 598 -25.51 3.71 23.44
C THR A 598 -26.77 4.24 22.76
N GLN A 599 -26.80 4.42 21.43
CA GLN A 599 -28.01 4.84 20.70
C GLN A 599 -28.77 3.66 20.11
N VAL A 600 -28.08 2.59 19.69
CA VAL A 600 -28.71 1.38 19.13
C VAL A 600 -29.53 0.59 20.17
N THR A 601 -29.31 0.84 21.47
CA THR A 601 -30.11 0.26 22.57
C THR A 601 -31.27 1.15 23.03
N SER A 602 -31.64 2.18 22.25
CA SER A 602 -32.71 3.13 22.59
C SER A 602 -33.51 3.55 21.34
N SER A 603 -34.05 2.58 20.62
CA SER A 603 -34.98 2.74 19.49
C SER A 603 -35.92 1.55 19.43
#